data_AF-A0A7S4ZT40-F1
#
_entry.id   AF-A0A7S4ZT40-F1
#
_cell.length_a   1.000
_cell.length_b   1.000
_cell.length_c   1.000
_cell.angle_alpha   90.00
_cell.angle_beta   90.00
_cell.angle_gamma   90.00
#
_symmetry.space_group_name_H-M   'P 1'
#
loop_
_entity.id
_entity.type
_entity.pdbx_description
1 polymer ?
#
loop_
_entity_poly.entity_id
_entity_poly.type
_entity_poly.pdbx_seq_one_letter_code
_entity_poly.pdbx_strand_id
1 'polypeptide(L)'
;MADSENSRTLPAITRRKENPERGTSENLPDIIDRRNLLSVASRLLNARIEDPDGPRTEPGPTPVREIWPRWYACHQQRVRATRLREKLEKQLLEEAGGLPVATLRNVGKDGVVEAHSFADINRMASQLDAEHLSQARAELRKRRRRWKEADRRLGYSAAVALEQELTEQAGISGRVMWITRPASLVEVTAKLHCLIVMHDPSLKLEDAPWPDLRTMLKDLIRIAEKCRPKPCNGSAYPGKAAGVRDILNLAKQYQDAANKLGESSSKSNQAPRRLLALHAIELYLNAFLIAKGVTPATIGGFQHDFGERARRASEAGLVLRKRTVAHLAALSASNEYHAISYAPELTAALSQVNRVMATVDELSRKVRKALRASS
;
A
#
# COMPACT_ATOMS: atom_id res chain seq x y z
N MET A 1 15.57 -54.16 -6.27
CA MET A 1 15.31 -53.44 -7.53
C MET A 1 13.82 -53.13 -7.59
N ALA A 2 13.52 -51.86 -7.94
CA ALA A 2 12.31 -51.26 -8.51
C ALA A 2 11.09 -52.16 -8.80
N ASP A 3 9.91 -51.81 -8.26
CA ASP A 3 8.75 -51.13 -8.91
C ASP A 3 7.78 -52.19 -9.47
N SER A 4 6.44 -52.09 -9.51
CA SER A 4 5.51 -50.98 -9.67
C SER A 4 4.09 -51.45 -9.29
N GLU A 5 3.19 -50.48 -9.13
CA GLU A 5 1.72 -50.58 -9.29
C GLU A 5 0.90 -51.37 -8.27
N ASN A 6 0.29 -50.64 -7.33
CA ASN A 6 -1.17 -50.78 -7.20
C ASN A 6 -1.86 -49.46 -6.83
N SER A 7 -2.87 -49.16 -7.64
CA SER A 7 -3.75 -48.01 -7.66
C SER A 7 -4.37 -47.66 -6.31
N ARG A 8 -4.20 -46.40 -5.87
CA ARG A 8 -5.02 -45.79 -4.81
C ARG A 8 -6.04 -44.85 -5.43
N THR A 9 -7.24 -45.35 -5.66
CA THR A 9 -8.44 -44.52 -5.81
C THR A 9 -8.81 -43.96 -4.44
N LEU A 10 -8.57 -42.64 -4.25
CA LEU A 10 -9.06 -41.91 -3.08
C LEU A 10 -10.54 -41.58 -3.26
N PRO A 11 -11.38 -41.69 -2.21
CA PRO A 11 -12.76 -41.26 -2.28
C PRO A 11 -12.84 -39.73 -2.37
N ALA A 12 -13.74 -39.26 -3.24
CA ALA A 12 -14.06 -37.85 -3.45
C ALA A 12 -14.64 -37.24 -2.15
N ILE A 13 -13.79 -36.53 -1.40
CA ILE A 13 -14.24 -35.66 -0.33
C ILE A 13 -14.90 -34.45 -0.98
N THR A 14 -16.22 -34.42 -0.96
CA THR A 14 -17.04 -33.25 -1.27
C THR A 14 -16.61 -32.11 -0.36
N ARG A 15 -15.76 -31.22 -0.90
CA ARG A 15 -15.40 -29.94 -0.31
C ARG A 15 -16.68 -29.11 -0.23
N ARG A 16 -17.36 -29.18 0.92
CA ARG A 16 -18.42 -28.25 1.30
C ARG A 16 -17.81 -26.86 1.22
N LYS A 17 -18.13 -26.17 0.13
CA LYS A 17 -17.75 -24.79 -0.14
C LYS A 17 -18.59 -23.93 0.80
N GLU A 18 -18.15 -23.81 2.04
CA GLU A 18 -18.58 -22.68 2.87
C GLU A 18 -17.99 -21.44 2.22
N ASN A 19 -18.79 -20.84 1.34
CA ASN A 19 -18.57 -19.48 0.87
C ASN A 19 -18.49 -18.60 2.12
N PRO A 20 -17.35 -17.93 2.41
CA PRO A 20 -17.44 -16.75 3.24
C PRO A 20 -18.29 -15.78 2.43
N GLU A 21 -19.40 -15.36 3.03
CA GLU A 21 -20.27 -14.34 2.47
C GLU A 21 -19.40 -13.21 1.93
N ARG A 22 -19.44 -13.06 0.61
CA ARG A 22 -18.82 -11.97 -0.13
C ARG A 22 -19.66 -10.72 0.21
N GLY A 23 -19.45 -10.20 1.41
CA GLY A 23 -20.14 -9.04 1.95
C GLY A 23 -19.71 -7.79 1.20
N THR A 24 -20.59 -7.35 0.30
CA THR A 24 -20.80 -5.97 -0.16
C THR A 24 -19.56 -5.08 -0.23
N SER A 25 -19.05 -4.93 -1.44
CA SER A 25 -18.11 -3.90 -1.80
C SER A 25 -18.68 -2.49 -1.54
N GLU A 26 -17.83 -1.62 -0.99
CA GLU A 26 -17.67 -0.20 -1.37
C GLU A 26 -18.17 0.96 -0.51
N ASN A 27 -18.51 0.85 0.78
CA ASN A 27 -18.59 2.06 1.62
C ASN A 27 -17.99 1.85 3.01
N LEU A 28 -17.13 2.78 3.43
CA LEU A 28 -16.71 2.85 4.82
C LEU A 28 -17.86 3.36 5.68
N PRO A 29 -17.93 2.95 6.95
CA PRO A 29 -19.01 3.39 7.82
C PRO A 29 -18.96 4.91 8.01
N ASP A 30 -20.12 5.56 7.99
CA ASP A 30 -20.25 7.03 8.16
C ASP A 30 -19.65 7.52 9.49
N ILE A 31 -19.61 6.65 10.50
CA ILE A 31 -19.07 6.94 11.83
C ILE A 31 -17.88 6.02 12.12
N ILE A 32 -16.70 6.63 12.25
CA ILE A 32 -15.49 5.97 12.76
C ILE A 32 -15.34 6.35 14.24
N ASP A 33 -15.45 5.34 15.11
CA ASP A 33 -15.32 5.43 16.56
C ASP A 33 -14.08 4.67 17.06
N ARG A 34 -13.84 4.71 18.37
CA ARG A 34 -12.70 4.02 19.01
C ARG A 34 -12.77 2.49 18.83
N ARG A 35 -13.95 1.89 18.68
CA ARG A 35 -14.10 0.43 18.62
C ARG A 35 -13.87 -0.11 17.21
N ASN A 36 -14.22 0.67 16.19
CA ASN A 36 -14.13 0.24 14.79
C ASN A 36 -12.88 0.77 14.05
N LEU A 37 -12.17 1.79 14.58
CA LEU A 37 -11.05 2.45 13.91
C LEU A 37 -10.02 1.49 13.27
N LEU A 38 -9.49 0.54 14.03
CA LEU A 38 -8.45 -0.38 13.53
C LEU A 38 -8.96 -1.37 12.48
N SER A 39 -10.24 -1.76 12.58
CA SER A 39 -10.90 -2.64 11.61
C SER A 39 -11.27 -1.91 10.33
N VAL A 40 -11.71 -0.65 10.45
CA VAL A 40 -11.97 0.24 9.32
C VAL A 40 -10.67 0.50 8.55
N ALA A 41 -9.60 0.84 9.28
CA ALA A 41 -8.26 1.04 8.71
C ALA A 41 -7.77 -0.20 7.95
N SER A 42 -7.82 -1.39 8.55
CA SER A 42 -7.31 -2.59 7.88
C SER A 42 -8.11 -2.99 6.64
N ARG A 43 -9.45 -2.81 6.66
CA ARG A 43 -10.29 -3.03 5.48
C ARG A 43 -9.94 -2.06 4.36
N LEU A 44 -9.78 -0.78 4.67
CA LEU A 44 -9.34 0.22 3.69
C LEU A 44 -7.98 -0.16 3.11
N LEU A 45 -7.02 -0.51 3.96
CA LEU A 45 -5.65 -0.85 3.53
C LEU A 45 -5.63 -2.08 2.64
N ASN A 46 -6.34 -3.16 2.98
CA ASN A 46 -6.48 -4.33 2.10
C ASN A 46 -7.04 -3.93 0.73
N ALA A 47 -8.12 -3.14 0.71
CA ALA A 47 -8.75 -2.71 -0.54
C ALA A 47 -7.87 -1.79 -1.41
N ARG A 48 -6.91 -1.06 -0.81
CA ARG A 48 -6.04 -0.12 -1.53
C ARG A 48 -4.68 -0.69 -1.89
N ILE A 49 -4.22 -1.71 -1.17
CA ILE A 49 -2.94 -2.38 -1.44
C ILE A 49 -3.12 -3.47 -2.50
N GLU A 50 -4.29 -4.09 -2.59
CA GLU A 50 -4.61 -5.10 -3.62
C GLU A 50 -4.90 -4.50 -5.00
N ASP A 51 -4.76 -3.19 -5.20
CA ASP A 51 -5.04 -2.52 -6.48
C ASP A 51 -4.08 -3.02 -7.60
N PRO A 52 -4.58 -3.78 -8.60
CA PRO A 52 -3.76 -4.41 -9.62
C PRO A 52 -3.15 -3.42 -10.62
N ASP A 53 -3.65 -2.17 -10.65
CA ASP A 53 -3.12 -1.08 -11.50
C ASP A 53 -2.01 -0.27 -10.80
N GLY A 54 -1.53 -0.73 -9.64
CA GLY A 54 -0.44 -0.09 -8.91
C GLY A 54 0.88 -0.02 -9.69
N PRO A 55 1.73 1.00 -9.45
CA PRO A 55 3.03 1.11 -10.12
C PRO A 55 3.87 -0.15 -9.86
N ARG A 56 4.41 -0.73 -10.95
CA ARG A 56 5.31 -1.89 -10.89
C ARG A 56 6.45 -1.61 -9.91
N THR A 57 6.76 -2.60 -9.08
CA THR A 57 7.83 -2.50 -8.07
C THR A 57 9.16 -2.19 -8.76
N GLU A 58 9.67 -0.98 -8.52
CA GLU A 58 11.03 -0.60 -8.93
C GLU A 58 12.05 -1.47 -8.19
N PRO A 59 13.22 -1.79 -8.79
CA PRO A 59 14.28 -2.53 -8.10
C PRO A 59 14.70 -1.78 -6.82
N GLY A 60 14.46 -2.36 -5.65
CA GLY A 60 14.74 -1.69 -4.38
C GLY A 60 14.22 -2.45 -3.14
N PRO A 61 14.30 -1.84 -1.95
CA PRO A 61 13.77 -2.42 -0.72
C PRO A 61 12.26 -2.69 -0.85
N THR A 62 11.80 -3.81 -0.29
CA THR A 62 10.38 -4.18 -0.30
C THR A 62 9.53 -3.01 0.22
N PRO A 63 8.58 -2.49 -0.57
CA PRO A 63 7.80 -1.33 -0.20
C PRO A 63 6.79 -1.66 0.92
N VAL A 64 6.30 -0.64 1.62
CA VAL A 64 5.35 -0.80 2.72
C VAL A 64 4.08 -1.53 2.28
N ARG A 65 3.61 -1.28 1.05
CA ARG A 65 2.44 -1.98 0.48
C ARG A 65 2.63 -3.50 0.38
N GLU A 66 3.86 -4.01 0.27
CA GLU A 66 4.14 -5.44 0.24
C GLU A 66 4.41 -6.02 1.65
N ILE A 67 4.97 -5.21 2.55
CA ILE A 67 5.27 -5.63 3.93
C ILE A 67 4.00 -5.69 4.79
N TRP A 68 3.15 -4.66 4.71
CA TRP A 68 1.99 -4.51 5.60
C TRP A 68 1.01 -5.68 5.53
N PRO A 69 0.60 -6.22 4.36
CA PRO A 69 -0.33 -7.35 4.30
C PRO A 69 0.23 -8.60 4.99
N ARG A 70 1.53 -8.88 4.78
CA ARG A 70 2.22 -10.02 5.42
C ARG A 70 2.29 -9.83 6.94
N TRP A 71 2.67 -8.64 7.38
CA TRP A 71 2.68 -8.28 8.80
C TRP A 71 1.29 -8.41 9.42
N TYR A 72 0.25 -7.90 8.75
CA TYR A 72 -1.12 -7.91 9.28
C TYR A 72 -1.69 -9.32 9.36
N ALA A 73 -1.41 -10.18 8.38
CA ALA A 73 -1.75 -11.61 8.43
C ALA A 73 -1.05 -12.31 9.61
N CYS A 74 0.25 -12.06 9.80
CA CYS A 74 1.01 -12.57 10.95
C CYS A 74 0.42 -12.07 12.29
N HIS A 75 0.04 -10.79 12.38
CA HIS A 75 -0.62 -10.22 13.55
C HIS A 75 -1.96 -10.92 13.84
N GLN A 76 -2.79 -11.17 12.83
CA GLN A 76 -4.06 -11.87 13.00
C GLN A 76 -3.85 -13.31 13.49
N GLN A 77 -2.85 -14.01 12.96
CA GLN A 77 -2.47 -15.33 13.45
C GLN A 77 -2.02 -15.28 14.91
N ARG A 78 -1.21 -14.28 15.28
CA ARG A 78 -0.77 -14.07 16.67
C ARG A 78 -1.95 -13.88 17.61
N VAL A 79 -2.92 -13.03 17.27
CA VAL A 79 -4.13 -12.82 18.08
C VAL A 79 -4.92 -14.13 18.27
N ARG A 80 -5.00 -14.98 17.24
CA ARG A 80 -5.62 -16.31 17.37
C ARG A 80 -4.80 -17.23 18.27
N ALA A 81 -3.47 -17.22 18.13
CA ALA A 81 -2.56 -18.00 18.95
C ALA A 81 -2.63 -17.59 20.43
N THR A 82 -2.69 -16.30 20.76
CA THR A 82 -2.87 -15.80 22.14
C THR A 82 -4.15 -16.33 22.76
N ARG A 83 -5.29 -16.25 22.04
CA ARG A 83 -6.57 -16.78 22.55
C ARG A 83 -6.53 -18.29 22.76
N LEU A 84 -5.85 -19.02 21.87
CA LEU A 84 -5.66 -20.45 22.00
C LEU A 84 -4.78 -20.76 23.22
N ARG A 85 -3.66 -20.06 23.40
CA ARG A 85 -2.78 -20.21 24.56
C ARG A 85 -3.55 -19.95 25.85
N GLU A 86 -4.29 -18.85 25.97
CA GLU A 86 -5.10 -18.52 27.16
C GLU A 86 -6.15 -19.59 27.47
N LYS A 87 -6.78 -20.17 26.43
CA LYS A 87 -7.72 -21.28 26.59
C LYS A 87 -7.02 -22.54 27.10
N LEU A 88 -5.90 -22.91 26.48
CA LEU A 88 -5.12 -24.09 26.87
C LEU A 88 -4.50 -23.92 28.26
N GLU A 89 -4.12 -22.71 28.65
CA GLU A 89 -3.62 -22.38 29.99
C GLU A 89 -4.64 -22.72 31.06
N LYS A 90 -5.91 -22.31 30.86
CA LYS A 90 -7.01 -22.63 31.78
C LYS A 90 -7.24 -24.14 31.88
N GLN A 91 -7.30 -24.83 30.75
CA GLN A 91 -7.48 -26.28 30.71
C GLN A 91 -6.31 -27.03 31.37
N LEU A 92 -5.08 -26.54 31.16
CA LEU A 92 -3.88 -27.11 31.74
C LEU A 92 -3.86 -26.95 33.26
N LEU A 93 -4.28 -25.79 33.77
CA LEU A 93 -4.41 -25.54 35.21
C LEU A 93 -5.45 -26.48 35.84
N GLU A 94 -6.59 -26.68 35.18
CA GLU A 94 -7.64 -27.60 35.63
C GLU A 94 -7.15 -29.07 35.63
N GLU A 95 -6.53 -29.54 34.54
CA GLU A 95 -6.05 -30.92 34.43
C GLU A 95 -4.84 -31.23 35.33
N ALA A 96 -3.90 -30.30 35.44
CA ALA A 96 -2.71 -30.49 36.27
C ALA A 96 -2.99 -30.31 37.77
N GLY A 97 -4.11 -29.70 38.13
CA GLY A 97 -4.49 -29.35 39.51
C GLY A 97 -3.72 -28.15 40.04
N GLY A 98 -3.43 -27.17 39.18
CA GLY A 98 -2.68 -25.95 39.49
C GLY A 98 -1.26 -25.91 38.95
N LEU A 99 -0.53 -24.85 39.32
CA LEU A 99 0.84 -24.61 38.86
C LEU A 99 1.83 -25.67 39.41
N PRO A 100 2.92 -25.98 38.69
CA PRO A 100 3.89 -26.98 39.09
C PRO A 100 4.88 -26.42 40.15
N VAL A 101 4.33 -25.97 41.28
CA VAL A 101 5.05 -25.37 42.42
C VAL A 101 4.99 -26.29 43.64
N ALA A 102 6.03 -26.32 44.47
CA ALA A 102 6.00 -27.02 45.76
C ALA A 102 5.90 -26.04 46.91
N THR A 103 5.21 -26.42 47.98
CA THR A 103 4.98 -25.56 49.13
C THR A 103 5.98 -25.89 50.24
N LEU A 104 6.84 -24.93 50.58
CA LEU A 104 7.81 -25.04 51.68
C LEU A 104 7.20 -24.46 52.95
N ARG A 105 7.03 -25.29 53.98
CA ARG A 105 6.53 -24.86 55.30
C ARG A 105 7.70 -24.49 56.21
N ASN A 106 7.46 -23.58 57.15
CA ASN A 106 8.41 -23.10 58.16
C ASN A 106 9.62 -22.34 57.58
N VAL A 107 9.44 -21.63 56.47
CA VAL A 107 10.51 -20.85 55.82
C VAL A 107 10.11 -19.38 55.69
N GLY A 108 11.04 -18.45 55.96
CA GLY A 108 10.82 -17.01 55.88
C GLY A 108 9.91 -16.43 56.98
N LYS A 109 9.53 -15.15 56.85
CA LYS A 109 8.69 -14.44 57.85
C LYS A 109 7.23 -14.92 57.89
N ASP A 110 6.72 -15.45 56.77
CA ASP A 110 5.31 -15.83 56.62
C ASP A 110 5.06 -17.35 56.71
N GLY A 111 6.09 -18.15 57.04
CA GLY A 111 5.95 -19.58 57.34
C GLY A 111 5.57 -20.49 56.16
N VAL A 112 5.19 -19.96 55.00
CA VAL A 112 4.91 -20.74 53.78
C VAL A 112 5.48 -20.03 52.55
N VAL A 113 6.32 -20.72 51.78
CA VAL A 113 6.96 -20.18 50.56
C VAL A 113 6.77 -21.14 49.38
N GLU A 114 6.40 -20.60 48.22
CA GLU A 114 6.29 -21.38 46.98
C GLU A 114 7.66 -21.53 46.30
N ALA A 115 8.01 -22.76 45.95
CA ALA A 115 9.22 -23.07 45.20
C ALA A 115 8.89 -23.51 43.77
N HIS A 116 9.40 -22.78 42.78
CA HIS A 116 9.16 -23.04 41.36
C HIS A 116 10.24 -23.96 40.76
N SER A 117 11.39 -24.09 41.45
CA SER A 117 12.53 -24.87 41.00
C SER A 117 13.25 -25.61 42.13
N PHE A 118 14.04 -26.63 41.76
CA PHE A 118 14.94 -27.28 42.72
C PHE A 118 16.02 -26.32 43.25
N ALA A 119 16.42 -25.31 42.46
CA ALA A 119 17.34 -24.29 42.91
C ALA A 119 16.72 -23.41 44.01
N ASP A 120 15.42 -23.10 43.89
CA ASP A 120 14.68 -22.36 44.93
C ASP A 120 14.64 -23.17 46.23
N ILE A 121 14.30 -24.46 46.14
CA ILE A 121 14.31 -25.38 47.29
C ILE A 121 15.71 -25.44 47.93
N ASN A 122 16.77 -25.54 47.12
CA ASN A 122 18.15 -25.63 47.62
C ASN A 122 18.61 -24.33 48.29
N ARG A 123 18.17 -23.16 47.80
CA ARG A 123 18.48 -21.87 48.42
C ARG A 123 17.92 -21.78 49.84
N MET A 124 16.82 -22.48 50.10
CA MET A 124 16.13 -22.50 51.40
C MET A 124 16.50 -23.72 52.26
N ALA A 125 17.44 -24.55 51.80
CA ALA A 125 17.77 -25.81 52.46
C ALA A 125 18.36 -25.66 53.86
N SER A 126 19.00 -24.54 54.17
CA SER A 126 19.53 -24.26 55.51
C SER A 126 18.46 -23.97 56.56
N GLN A 127 17.22 -23.68 56.12
CA GLN A 127 16.08 -23.32 56.99
C GLN A 127 15.08 -24.47 57.14
N LEU A 128 15.32 -25.61 56.47
CA LEU A 128 14.41 -26.75 56.39
C LEU A 128 15.13 -28.01 56.87
N ASP A 129 14.39 -28.94 57.47
CA ASP A 129 14.94 -30.27 57.73
C ASP A 129 15.02 -31.13 56.46
N ALA A 130 15.75 -32.24 56.56
CA ALA A 130 15.96 -33.14 55.44
C ALA A 130 14.67 -33.79 54.92
N GLU A 131 13.66 -33.98 55.79
CA GLU A 131 12.40 -34.63 55.44
C GLU A 131 11.50 -33.70 54.63
N HIS A 132 11.30 -32.46 55.10
CA HIS A 132 10.58 -31.41 54.40
C HIS A 132 11.24 -31.08 53.06
N LEU A 133 12.58 -31.09 52.97
CA LEU A 133 13.29 -30.94 51.69
C LEU A 133 13.00 -32.09 50.73
N SER A 134 13.02 -33.34 51.22
CA SER A 134 12.70 -34.52 50.41
C SER A 134 11.24 -34.47 49.92
N GLN A 135 10.31 -34.13 50.81
CA GLN A 135 8.89 -34.01 50.51
C GLN A 135 8.62 -32.91 49.47
N ALA A 136 9.19 -31.72 49.64
CA ALA A 136 9.04 -30.63 48.69
C ALA A 136 9.61 -30.98 47.31
N ARG A 137 10.77 -31.66 47.26
CA ARG A 137 11.34 -32.17 46.00
C ARG A 137 10.44 -33.21 45.35
N ALA A 138 9.87 -34.14 46.13
CA ALA A 138 8.97 -35.17 45.62
C ALA A 138 7.65 -34.57 45.10
N GLU A 139 7.07 -33.62 45.83
CA GLU A 139 5.89 -32.88 45.41
C GLU A 139 6.13 -32.12 44.10
N LEU A 140 7.24 -31.38 44.01
CA LEU A 140 7.60 -30.64 42.79
C LEU A 140 7.74 -31.59 41.59
N ARG A 141 8.36 -32.77 41.78
CA ARG A 141 8.45 -33.79 40.72
C ARG A 141 7.08 -34.29 40.30
N LYS A 142 6.19 -34.59 41.25
CA LYS A 142 4.84 -35.09 40.97
C LYS A 142 4.02 -34.06 40.18
N ARG A 143 4.00 -32.80 40.63
CA ARG A 143 3.27 -31.72 39.95
C ARG A 143 3.86 -31.41 38.57
N ARG A 144 5.18 -31.38 38.42
CA ARG A 144 5.84 -31.24 37.10
C ARG A 144 5.52 -32.39 36.15
N ARG A 145 5.44 -33.64 36.64
CA ARG A 145 5.04 -34.79 35.81
C ARG A 145 3.60 -34.63 35.30
N ARG A 146 2.66 -34.29 36.19
CA ARG A 146 1.26 -34.02 35.81
C ARG A 146 1.16 -32.89 34.80
N TRP A 147 1.86 -31.78 35.04
CA TRP A 147 1.91 -30.65 34.10
C TRP A 147 2.43 -31.06 32.73
N LYS A 148 3.55 -31.79 32.66
CA LYS A 148 4.12 -32.27 31.38
C LYS A 148 3.23 -33.29 30.66
N GLU A 149 2.47 -34.08 31.40
CA GLU A 149 1.54 -35.04 30.83
C GLU A 149 0.31 -34.35 30.23
N ALA A 150 -0.30 -33.44 30.98
CA ALA A 150 -1.40 -32.61 30.50
C ALA A 150 -0.96 -31.73 29.31
N ASP A 151 0.22 -31.11 29.39
CA ASP A 151 0.80 -30.34 28.28
C ASP A 151 1.00 -31.18 27.02
N ARG A 152 1.43 -32.44 27.14
CA ARG A 152 1.56 -33.34 25.98
C ARG A 152 0.22 -33.68 25.33
N ARG A 153 -0.87 -33.69 26.10
CA ARG A 153 -2.22 -33.96 25.60
C ARG A 153 -2.86 -32.71 24.99
N LEU A 154 -2.66 -31.55 25.62
CA LEU A 154 -3.29 -30.28 25.26
C LEU A 154 -2.49 -29.46 24.24
N GLY A 155 -1.17 -29.65 24.19
CA GLY A 155 -0.26 -28.90 23.31
C GLY A 155 0.01 -27.45 23.73
N TYR A 156 -0.05 -27.15 25.04
CA TYR A 156 0.11 -25.78 25.55
C TYR A 156 1.49 -25.19 25.21
N SER A 157 2.57 -25.92 25.46
CA SER A 157 3.94 -25.47 25.15
C SER A 157 4.13 -25.21 23.65
N ALA A 158 3.48 -25.98 22.79
CA ALA A 158 3.52 -25.74 21.34
C ALA A 158 2.76 -24.45 20.97
N ALA A 159 1.62 -24.17 21.60
CA ALA A 159 0.90 -22.92 21.41
C ALA A 159 1.69 -21.70 21.90
N VAL A 160 2.39 -21.82 23.03
CA VAL A 160 3.32 -20.78 23.53
C VAL A 160 4.44 -20.51 22.53
N ALA A 161 5.07 -21.57 22.00
CA ALA A 161 6.14 -21.45 21.02
C ALA A 161 5.65 -20.77 19.72
N LEU A 162 4.47 -21.14 19.22
CA LEU A 162 3.86 -20.53 18.05
C LEU A 162 3.55 -19.04 18.28
N GLU A 163 2.99 -18.68 19.45
CA GLU A 163 2.73 -17.28 19.78
C GLU A 163 4.04 -16.46 19.82
N GLN A 164 5.09 -17.02 20.39
CA GLN A 164 6.41 -16.39 20.46
C GLN A 164 6.99 -16.16 19.06
N GLU A 165 6.97 -17.18 18.20
CA GLU A 165 7.44 -17.08 16.81
C GLU A 165 6.68 -16.00 16.03
N LEU A 166 5.35 -15.97 16.15
CA LEU A 166 4.52 -14.95 15.49
C LEU A 166 4.76 -13.55 16.05
N THR A 167 5.09 -13.43 17.34
CA THR A 167 5.46 -12.16 17.97
C THR A 167 6.79 -11.64 17.43
N GLU A 168 7.78 -12.53 17.28
CA GLU A 168 9.08 -12.19 16.70
C GLU A 168 8.97 -11.79 15.23
N GLN A 169 8.27 -12.58 14.42
CA GLN A 169 8.05 -12.30 12.99
C GLN A 169 7.29 -10.98 12.76
N ALA A 170 6.22 -10.73 13.53
CA ALA A 170 5.47 -9.48 13.47
C ALA A 170 6.32 -8.30 13.95
N GLY A 171 7.15 -8.49 14.99
CA GLY A 171 8.07 -7.47 15.49
C GLY A 171 9.14 -7.08 14.46
N ILE A 172 9.75 -8.06 13.78
CA ILE A 172 10.73 -7.82 12.72
C ILE A 172 10.08 -7.06 11.57
N SER A 173 8.95 -7.56 11.05
CA SER A 173 8.27 -6.96 9.91
C SER A 173 7.76 -5.55 10.23
N GLY A 174 7.27 -5.33 11.46
CA GLY A 174 6.87 -4.01 11.95
C GLY A 174 8.03 -3.01 12.01
N ARG A 175 9.20 -3.43 12.51
CA ARG A 175 10.41 -2.60 12.54
C ARG A 175 10.92 -2.26 11.14
N VAL A 176 10.94 -3.23 10.23
CA VAL A 176 11.33 -3.01 8.82
C VAL A 176 10.37 -2.01 8.17
N MET A 177 9.06 -2.21 8.32
CA MET A 177 8.06 -1.29 7.78
C MET A 177 8.21 0.13 8.34
N TRP A 178 8.63 0.27 9.61
CA TRP A 178 8.85 1.59 10.21
C TRP A 178 9.97 2.38 9.52
N ILE A 179 11.08 1.72 9.17
CA ILE A 179 12.23 2.39 8.51
C ILE A 179 12.07 2.54 6.98
N THR A 180 11.24 1.72 6.33
CA THR A 180 11.00 1.80 4.87
C THR A 180 10.37 3.14 4.49
N ARG A 181 10.93 3.91 3.54
CA ARG A 181 10.33 5.17 3.10
C ARG A 181 8.94 4.93 2.46
N PRO A 182 7.85 5.59 2.90
CA PRO A 182 6.55 5.43 2.27
C PRO A 182 6.50 6.18 0.93
N ALA A 183 5.90 5.56 -0.08
CA ALA A 183 5.70 6.12 -1.42
C ALA A 183 4.29 6.71 -1.61
N SER A 184 3.35 6.48 -0.68
CA SER A 184 1.97 6.94 -0.80
C SER A 184 1.32 7.21 0.56
N LEU A 185 0.18 7.92 0.53
CA LEU A 185 -0.65 8.14 1.71
C LEU A 185 -1.18 6.82 2.32
N VAL A 186 -1.47 5.83 1.48
CA VAL A 186 -1.88 4.50 1.90
C VAL A 186 -0.77 3.83 2.72
N GLU A 187 0.48 3.96 2.29
CA GLU A 187 1.63 3.42 3.01
C GLU A 187 1.91 4.17 4.33
N VAL A 188 1.68 5.49 4.40
CA VAL A 188 1.72 6.24 5.66
C VAL A 188 0.61 5.76 6.61
N THR A 189 -0.59 5.54 6.09
CA THR A 189 -1.74 5.02 6.85
C THR A 189 -1.44 3.61 7.39
N ALA A 190 -0.81 2.76 6.58
CA ALA A 190 -0.38 1.41 6.95
C ALA A 190 0.64 1.41 8.11
N LYS A 191 1.64 2.30 8.05
CA LYS A 191 2.62 2.47 9.13
C LYS A 191 1.96 2.92 10.43
N LEU A 192 1.11 3.93 10.38
CA LEU A 192 0.43 4.44 11.58
C LEU A 192 -0.52 3.38 12.17
N HIS A 193 -1.27 2.67 11.31
CA HIS A 193 -2.08 1.53 11.72
C HIS A 193 -1.26 0.47 12.45
N CYS A 194 -0.12 0.07 11.87
CA CYS A 194 0.79 -0.88 12.51
C CYS A 194 1.30 -0.40 13.87
N LEU A 195 1.74 0.85 13.97
CA LEU A 195 2.24 1.43 15.22
C LEU A 195 1.20 1.34 16.32
N ILE A 196 -0.04 1.75 16.04
CA ILE A 196 -1.12 1.70 17.02
C ILE A 196 -1.46 0.25 17.38
N VAL A 197 -1.54 -0.65 16.41
CA VAL A 197 -1.83 -2.07 16.66
C VAL A 197 -0.75 -2.77 17.49
N MET A 198 0.53 -2.40 17.34
CA MET A 198 1.62 -3.01 18.11
C MET A 198 1.63 -2.56 19.56
N HIS A 199 1.33 -1.29 19.83
CA HIS A 199 1.48 -0.70 21.15
C HIS A 199 0.17 -0.58 21.93
N ASP A 200 -0.95 -0.39 21.23
CA ASP A 200 -2.28 -0.27 21.83
C ASP A 200 -3.36 -0.94 20.97
N PRO A 201 -3.32 -2.28 20.80
CA PRO A 201 -4.29 -3.01 19.98
C PRO A 201 -5.72 -2.89 20.50
N SER A 202 -5.91 -2.62 21.80
CA SER A 202 -7.21 -2.40 22.42
C SER A 202 -7.66 -0.94 22.40
N LEU A 203 -6.81 -0.05 21.89
CA LEU A 203 -7.01 1.39 21.88
C LEU A 203 -7.28 1.96 23.28
N LYS A 204 -6.75 1.39 24.37
CA LYS A 204 -7.06 1.72 25.77
C LYS A 204 -6.26 2.90 26.32
N LEU A 205 -5.13 3.26 25.72
CA LEU A 205 -4.26 4.30 26.24
C LEU A 205 -4.87 5.69 26.02
N GLU A 206 -5.08 6.45 27.10
CA GLU A 206 -5.77 7.74 27.07
C GLU A 206 -4.83 8.94 27.13
N ASP A 207 -3.61 8.73 27.62
CA ASP A 207 -2.59 9.76 27.68
C ASP A 207 -2.00 10.07 26.31
N ALA A 208 -1.45 11.28 26.15
CA ALA A 208 -0.71 11.66 24.95
C ALA A 208 0.44 10.66 24.68
N PRO A 209 0.72 10.31 23.41
CA PRO A 209 0.14 10.84 22.17
C PRO A 209 -1.01 9.99 21.59
N TRP A 210 -1.53 9.01 22.33
CA TRP A 210 -2.43 7.99 21.77
C TRP A 210 -3.76 8.53 21.23
N PRO A 211 -4.44 9.50 21.88
CA PRO A 211 -5.62 10.14 21.29
C PRO A 211 -5.31 10.85 19.96
N ASP A 212 -4.17 11.53 19.87
CA ASP A 212 -3.77 12.29 18.68
C ASP A 212 -3.43 11.36 17.52
N LEU A 213 -2.68 10.29 17.79
CA LEU A 213 -2.36 9.27 16.78
C LEU A 213 -3.63 8.60 16.23
N ARG A 214 -4.63 8.35 17.07
CA ARG A 214 -5.94 7.82 16.65
C ARG A 214 -6.68 8.82 15.76
N THR A 215 -6.63 10.11 16.10
CA THR A 215 -7.21 11.19 15.30
C THR A 215 -6.52 11.31 13.94
N MET A 216 -5.18 11.29 13.92
CA MET A 216 -4.39 11.29 12.69
C MET A 216 -4.73 10.09 11.80
N LEU A 217 -4.87 8.89 12.38
CA LEU A 217 -5.27 7.70 11.61
C LEU A 217 -6.68 7.88 11.01
N LYS A 218 -7.62 8.42 11.79
CA LYS A 218 -8.99 8.70 11.33
C LYS A 218 -9.00 9.69 10.15
N ASP A 219 -8.17 10.73 10.21
CA ASP A 219 -8.09 11.74 9.16
C ASP A 219 -7.39 11.19 7.91
N LEU A 220 -6.34 10.38 8.08
CA LEU A 220 -5.70 9.68 6.95
C LEU A 220 -6.67 8.73 6.23
N ILE A 221 -7.51 7.99 6.97
CA ILE A 221 -8.57 7.16 6.39
C ILE A 221 -9.51 8.00 5.53
N ARG A 222 -10.01 9.12 6.06
CA ARG A 222 -10.90 10.04 5.35
C ARG A 222 -10.25 10.65 4.10
N ILE A 223 -8.97 10.99 4.16
CA ILE A 223 -8.24 11.53 3.01
C ILE A 223 -8.05 10.43 1.96
N ALA A 224 -7.62 9.23 2.36
CA ALA A 224 -7.44 8.10 1.46
C ALA A 224 -8.77 7.69 0.77
N GLU A 225 -9.88 7.75 1.49
CA GLU A 225 -11.24 7.60 0.95
C GLU A 225 -11.60 8.67 -0.08
N LYS A 226 -11.39 9.96 0.23
CA LYS A 226 -11.65 11.05 -0.72
C LYS A 226 -10.77 10.93 -1.96
N CYS A 227 -9.55 10.41 -1.79
CA CYS A 227 -8.63 10.07 -2.86
C CYS A 227 -8.94 8.71 -3.52
N ARG A 228 -10.14 8.13 -3.33
CA ARG A 228 -10.62 7.05 -4.19
C ARG A 228 -10.74 7.59 -5.61
N PRO A 229 -10.05 7.01 -6.61
CA PRO A 229 -10.59 7.09 -7.96
C PRO A 229 -11.94 6.39 -7.87
N LYS A 230 -13.03 7.18 -7.85
CA LYS A 230 -14.41 6.65 -7.86
C LYS A 230 -14.43 5.53 -8.89
N PRO A 231 -14.87 4.30 -8.56
CA PRO A 231 -15.12 3.31 -9.60
C PRO A 231 -16.17 3.96 -10.49
N CYS A 232 -15.73 4.34 -11.67
CA CYS A 232 -16.55 5.06 -12.61
C CYS A 232 -17.63 4.08 -13.08
N ASN A 233 -18.78 4.06 -12.39
CA ASN A 233 -20.03 3.87 -13.10
C ASN A 233 -20.11 5.02 -14.12
N GLY A 234 -19.59 4.76 -15.32
CA GLY A 234 -19.79 5.61 -16.49
C GLY A 234 -19.17 7.01 -16.50
N SER A 235 -18.49 7.51 -15.47
CA SER A 235 -17.75 8.78 -15.62
C SER A 235 -16.39 8.53 -16.26
N ALA A 236 -16.39 8.54 -17.59
CA ALA A 236 -15.31 9.00 -18.45
C ALA A 236 -14.05 9.47 -17.68
N TYR A 237 -12.93 8.76 -17.89
CA TYR A 237 -11.55 9.22 -17.67
C TYR A 237 -11.47 10.76 -17.80
N PRO A 238 -10.73 11.51 -16.96
CA PRO A 238 -10.72 12.98 -17.02
C PRO A 238 -10.28 13.54 -18.38
N GLY A 239 -9.62 12.74 -19.23
CA GLY A 239 -9.36 13.08 -20.64
C GLY A 239 -10.57 12.97 -21.59
N LYS A 240 -11.68 12.37 -21.14
CA LYS A 240 -12.91 12.10 -21.91
C LYS A 240 -14.06 13.06 -21.52
N ALA A 241 -13.88 13.88 -20.47
CA ALA A 241 -14.80 14.96 -20.07
C ALA A 241 -14.12 16.34 -19.91
N ALA A 242 -12.83 16.48 -20.26
CA ALA A 242 -12.21 17.79 -20.32
C ALA A 242 -12.89 18.62 -21.41
N GLY A 243 -13.58 19.70 -21.01
CA GLY A 243 -14.17 20.61 -21.97
C GLY A 243 -13.08 21.25 -22.82
N VAL A 244 -13.43 21.69 -24.03
CA VAL A 244 -12.51 22.43 -24.93
C VAL A 244 -11.77 23.55 -24.18
N ARG A 245 -12.47 24.23 -23.25
CA ARG A 245 -11.91 25.31 -22.42
C ARG A 245 -10.82 24.82 -21.46
N ASP A 246 -10.97 23.65 -20.86
CA ASP A 246 -10.01 23.10 -19.90
C ASP A 246 -8.74 22.65 -20.61
N ILE A 247 -8.88 22.04 -21.79
CA ILE A 247 -7.76 21.65 -22.66
C ILE A 247 -6.99 22.89 -23.13
N LEU A 248 -7.68 23.97 -23.50
CA LEU A 248 -7.03 25.25 -23.85
C LEU A 248 -6.28 25.90 -22.69
N ASN A 249 -6.84 25.82 -21.48
CA ASN A 249 -6.18 26.33 -20.27
C ASN A 249 -4.92 25.53 -19.96
N LEU A 250 -5.00 24.20 -20.07
CA LEU A 250 -3.84 23.32 -19.88
C LEU A 250 -2.76 23.59 -20.95
N ALA A 251 -3.14 23.71 -22.23
CA ALA A 251 -2.23 24.09 -23.32
C ALA A 251 -1.49 25.41 -23.03
N LYS A 252 -2.21 26.39 -22.45
CA LYS A 252 -1.62 27.66 -22.03
C LYS A 252 -0.59 27.47 -20.92
N GLN A 253 -0.90 26.68 -19.90
CA GLN A 253 0.01 26.46 -18.77
C GLN A 253 1.32 25.80 -19.25
N TYR A 254 1.25 24.83 -20.16
CA TYR A 254 2.44 24.24 -20.78
C TYR A 254 3.24 25.27 -21.60
N GLN A 255 2.56 26.13 -22.37
CA GLN A 255 3.22 27.22 -23.11
C GLN A 255 3.90 28.23 -22.16
N ASP A 256 3.21 28.67 -21.11
CA ASP A 256 3.74 29.63 -20.13
C ASP A 256 4.95 29.04 -19.38
N ALA A 257 4.91 27.74 -19.04
CA ALA A 257 6.04 27.03 -18.45
C ALA A 257 7.24 26.94 -19.42
N ALA A 258 6.99 26.65 -20.70
CA ALA A 258 8.04 26.64 -21.73
C ALA A 258 8.67 28.03 -21.96
N ASN A 259 7.88 29.10 -21.85
CA ASN A 259 8.39 30.47 -21.93
C ASN A 259 9.30 30.81 -20.74
N LYS A 260 8.86 30.50 -19.51
CA LYS A 260 9.64 30.72 -18.28
C LYS A 260 11.00 30.01 -18.32
N LEU A 261 11.06 28.77 -18.80
CA LEU A 261 12.34 28.05 -18.97
C LEU A 261 13.27 28.68 -20.02
N GLY A 262 12.70 29.45 -20.95
CA GLY A 262 13.47 30.19 -21.95
C GLY A 262 14.13 31.46 -21.42
N GLU A 263 13.54 32.07 -20.40
CA GLU A 263 14.04 33.28 -19.75
C GLU A 263 15.21 32.98 -18.81
N SER A 264 15.23 31.78 -18.22
CA SER A 264 16.18 31.41 -17.16
C SER A 264 17.47 30.72 -17.63
N SER A 265 17.67 30.41 -18.93
CA SER A 265 18.79 29.56 -19.37
C SER A 265 19.81 30.27 -20.28
N SER A 266 21.05 30.42 -19.80
CA SER A 266 22.26 30.49 -20.62
C SER A 266 22.65 29.07 -21.06
N LYS A 267 22.37 28.72 -22.33
CA LYS A 267 22.92 27.58 -23.12
C LYS A 267 22.84 26.13 -22.60
N SER A 268 22.36 25.81 -21.40
CA SER A 268 22.29 24.40 -20.95
C SER A 268 20.86 23.84 -20.85
N ASN A 269 20.69 22.67 -21.47
CA ASN A 269 19.52 21.77 -21.51
C ASN A 269 18.17 22.37 -21.96
N GLN A 270 17.98 22.46 -23.29
CA GLN A 270 16.71 22.87 -23.89
C GLN A 270 15.62 21.78 -23.89
N ALA A 271 15.93 20.53 -23.50
CA ALA A 271 15.02 19.39 -23.63
C ALA A 271 13.70 19.57 -22.84
N PRO A 272 13.70 20.02 -21.56
CA PRO A 272 12.46 20.23 -20.82
C PRO A 272 11.57 21.31 -21.44
N ARG A 273 12.17 22.43 -21.87
CA ARG A 273 11.45 23.49 -22.59
C ARG A 273 10.79 22.97 -23.86
N ARG A 274 11.50 22.13 -24.59
CA ARG A 274 11.06 21.48 -25.83
C ARG A 274 9.87 20.56 -25.58
N LEU A 275 9.95 19.70 -24.58
CA LEU A 275 8.88 18.76 -24.22
C LEU A 275 7.59 19.51 -23.85
N LEU A 276 7.70 20.55 -23.02
CA LEU A 276 6.56 21.39 -22.65
C LEU A 276 5.93 22.08 -23.87
N ALA A 277 6.76 22.56 -24.81
CA ALA A 277 6.29 23.16 -26.04
C ALA A 277 5.56 22.15 -26.94
N LEU A 278 6.07 20.93 -27.09
CA LEU A 278 5.41 19.86 -27.85
C LEU A 278 4.06 19.47 -27.23
N HIS A 279 3.98 19.37 -25.90
CA HIS A 279 2.71 19.16 -25.20
C HIS A 279 1.71 20.29 -25.45
N ALA A 280 2.16 21.55 -25.44
CA ALA A 280 1.30 22.68 -25.75
C ALA A 280 0.75 22.60 -27.19
N ILE A 281 1.59 22.24 -28.18
CA ILE A 281 1.17 22.02 -29.58
C ILE A 281 0.06 20.97 -29.66
N GLU A 282 0.29 19.81 -29.04
CA GLU A 282 -0.67 18.70 -29.04
C GLU A 282 -2.01 19.13 -28.48
N LEU A 283 -2.00 19.78 -27.32
CA LEU A 283 -3.22 20.20 -26.62
C LEU A 283 -3.99 21.29 -27.40
N TYR A 284 -3.30 22.24 -28.04
CA TYR A 284 -3.98 23.25 -28.88
C TYR A 284 -4.68 22.62 -30.09
N LEU A 285 -4.05 21.65 -30.76
CA LEU A 285 -4.65 20.94 -31.87
C LEU A 285 -5.81 20.04 -31.41
N ASN A 286 -5.64 19.33 -30.30
CA ASN A 286 -6.70 18.49 -29.72
C ASN A 286 -7.92 19.33 -29.32
N ALA A 287 -7.73 20.48 -28.67
CA ALA A 287 -8.82 21.37 -28.31
C ALA A 287 -9.62 21.85 -29.54
N PHE A 288 -8.93 22.19 -30.63
CA PHE A 288 -9.58 22.60 -31.87
C PHE A 288 -10.38 21.47 -32.50
N LEU A 289 -9.80 20.27 -32.59
CA LEU A 289 -10.44 19.09 -33.18
C LEU A 289 -11.68 18.65 -32.38
N ILE A 290 -11.59 18.67 -31.04
CA ILE A 290 -12.73 18.37 -30.16
C ILE A 290 -13.85 19.39 -30.37
N ALA A 291 -13.52 20.68 -30.47
CA ALA A 291 -14.52 21.72 -30.74
C ALA A 291 -15.20 21.59 -32.11
N LYS A 292 -14.55 20.93 -33.07
CA LYS A 292 -15.10 20.60 -34.39
C LYS A 292 -15.80 19.23 -34.44
N GLY A 293 -15.98 18.59 -33.28
CA GLY A 293 -16.75 17.34 -33.15
C GLY A 293 -15.92 16.06 -33.34
N VAL A 294 -14.59 16.15 -33.43
CA VAL A 294 -13.74 14.96 -33.48
C VAL A 294 -13.67 14.32 -32.10
N THR A 295 -13.96 13.02 -32.02
CA THR A 295 -14.00 12.32 -30.73
C THR A 295 -12.58 12.17 -30.13
N PRO A 296 -12.43 12.22 -28.78
CA PRO A 296 -11.15 11.96 -28.13
C PRO A 296 -10.53 10.60 -28.48
N ALA A 297 -11.35 9.58 -28.75
CA ALA A 297 -10.88 8.26 -29.18
C ALA A 297 -10.18 8.32 -30.54
N THR A 298 -10.76 9.04 -31.51
CA THR A 298 -10.14 9.28 -32.82
C THR A 298 -8.82 10.06 -32.66
N ILE A 299 -8.80 11.07 -31.80
CA ILE A 299 -7.60 11.88 -31.54
C ILE A 299 -6.49 11.03 -30.88
N GLY A 300 -6.85 10.14 -29.95
CA GLY A 300 -5.91 9.22 -29.31
C GLY A 300 -5.24 8.25 -30.30
N GLY A 301 -5.95 7.87 -31.37
CA GLY A 301 -5.40 7.06 -32.46
C GLY A 301 -4.27 7.73 -33.25
N PHE A 302 -4.14 9.06 -33.17
CA PHE A 302 -3.06 9.81 -33.83
C PHE A 302 -1.75 9.84 -33.00
N GLN A 303 -1.71 9.21 -31.82
CA GLN A 303 -0.51 9.15 -30.96
C GLN A 303 0.17 10.52 -30.79
N HIS A 304 1.45 10.70 -31.11
CA HIS A 304 2.14 12.01 -31.11
C HIS A 304 2.37 12.57 -32.53
N ASP A 305 1.55 12.17 -33.51
CA ASP A 305 1.59 12.69 -34.87
C ASP A 305 0.96 14.09 -34.93
N PHE A 306 1.81 15.10 -34.99
CA PHE A 306 1.42 16.51 -35.14
C PHE A 306 1.00 16.85 -36.58
N GLY A 307 1.52 16.14 -37.58
CA GLY A 307 1.22 16.32 -38.99
C GLY A 307 -0.20 15.92 -39.31
N GLU A 308 -0.62 14.74 -38.88
CA GLU A 308 -1.99 14.25 -39.04
C GLU A 308 -2.99 15.14 -38.29
N ARG A 309 -2.67 15.55 -37.05
CA ARG A 309 -3.50 16.52 -36.32
C ARG A 309 -3.62 17.86 -37.03
N ALA A 310 -2.53 18.39 -37.60
CA ALA A 310 -2.53 19.64 -38.33
C ALA A 310 -3.32 19.56 -39.63
N ARG A 311 -3.22 18.43 -40.36
CA ARG A 311 -3.98 18.15 -41.58
C ARG A 311 -5.48 18.14 -41.28
N ARG A 312 -5.91 17.35 -40.28
CA ARG A 312 -7.31 17.27 -39.83
C ARG A 312 -7.83 18.61 -39.34
N ALA A 313 -7.02 19.37 -38.61
CA ALA A 313 -7.41 20.71 -38.16
C ALA A 313 -7.58 21.67 -39.34
N SER A 314 -6.73 21.58 -40.36
CA SER A 314 -6.82 22.40 -41.58
C SER A 314 -8.07 22.05 -42.39
N GLU A 315 -8.39 20.76 -42.53
CA GLU A 315 -9.63 20.27 -43.16
C GLU A 315 -10.89 20.77 -42.41
N ALA A 316 -10.81 20.88 -41.08
CA ALA A 316 -11.86 21.45 -40.24
C ALA A 316 -11.84 22.99 -40.14
N GLY A 317 -11.04 23.67 -40.99
CA GLY A 317 -11.05 25.13 -41.17
C GLY A 317 -10.00 25.91 -40.37
N LEU A 318 -9.02 25.28 -39.73
CA LEU A 318 -7.92 25.98 -39.07
C LEU A 318 -6.91 26.50 -40.09
N VAL A 319 -6.82 27.83 -40.26
CA VAL A 319 -5.88 28.46 -41.20
C VAL A 319 -4.53 28.77 -40.53
N LEU A 320 -3.55 27.91 -40.79
CA LEU A 320 -2.14 28.06 -40.37
C LEU A 320 -1.27 28.51 -41.55
N ARG A 321 -0.11 29.13 -41.27
CA ARG A 321 0.91 29.43 -42.29
C ARG A 321 1.44 28.14 -42.89
N LYS A 322 1.72 28.13 -44.21
CA LYS A 322 2.32 26.99 -44.92
C LYS A 322 3.57 26.43 -44.22
N ARG A 323 4.46 27.31 -43.76
CA ARG A 323 5.69 26.95 -43.02
C ARG A 323 5.43 26.22 -41.70
N THR A 324 4.30 26.50 -41.06
CA THR A 324 3.90 25.96 -39.75
C THR A 324 3.32 24.57 -39.93
N VAL A 325 2.49 24.37 -40.94
CA VAL A 325 2.01 23.03 -41.35
C VAL A 325 3.19 22.14 -41.74
N ALA A 326 4.11 22.63 -42.58
CA ALA A 326 5.32 21.89 -42.95
C ALA A 326 6.20 21.57 -41.73
N HIS A 327 6.25 22.46 -40.73
CA HIS A 327 7.01 22.20 -39.51
C HIS A 327 6.35 21.12 -38.64
N LEU A 328 5.03 21.13 -38.47
CA LEU A 328 4.30 20.09 -37.73
C LEU A 328 4.48 18.71 -38.37
N ALA A 329 4.48 18.63 -39.70
CA ALA A 329 4.82 17.41 -40.42
C ALA A 329 6.27 16.95 -40.14
N ALA A 330 7.23 17.88 -40.16
CA ALA A 330 8.63 17.57 -39.85
C ALA A 330 8.84 17.07 -38.41
N LEU A 331 8.16 17.66 -37.42
CA LEU A 331 8.19 17.20 -36.01
C LEU A 331 7.70 15.76 -35.85
N SER A 332 6.75 15.36 -36.69
CA SER A 332 6.18 14.00 -36.68
C SER A 332 7.11 13.01 -37.36
N ALA A 333 7.68 13.40 -38.50
CA ALA A 333 8.65 12.60 -39.25
C ALA A 333 9.93 12.33 -38.45
N SER A 334 10.40 13.30 -37.64
CA SER A 334 11.56 13.13 -36.76
C SER A 334 11.23 12.42 -35.44
N ASN A 335 9.97 12.03 -35.22
CA ASN A 335 9.45 11.47 -33.96
C ASN A 335 9.93 12.25 -32.72
N GLU A 336 9.89 13.58 -32.84
CA GLU A 336 10.63 14.49 -31.96
C GLU A 336 10.21 14.37 -30.50
N TYR A 337 8.93 14.07 -30.27
CA TYR A 337 8.35 13.85 -28.95
C TYR A 337 8.95 12.62 -28.26
N HIS A 338 9.12 11.51 -28.98
CA HIS A 338 9.71 10.29 -28.42
C HIS A 338 11.22 10.46 -28.21
N ALA A 339 11.92 11.10 -29.16
CA ALA A 339 13.35 11.35 -29.06
C ALA A 339 13.71 12.17 -27.80
N ILE A 340 12.95 13.22 -27.47
CA ILE A 340 13.20 14.02 -26.27
C ILE A 340 12.91 13.25 -24.97
N SER A 341 11.95 12.32 -25.00
CA SER A 341 11.49 11.60 -23.80
C SER A 341 12.35 10.38 -23.45
N TYR A 342 12.96 9.72 -24.44
CA TYR A 342 13.61 8.41 -24.25
C TYR A 342 15.05 8.31 -24.78
N ALA A 343 15.49 9.23 -25.66
CA ALA A 343 16.82 9.15 -26.29
C ALA A 343 17.41 10.56 -26.54
N PRO A 344 17.74 11.32 -25.48
CA PRO A 344 18.26 12.68 -25.61
C PRO A 344 19.61 12.75 -26.36
N GLU A 345 20.32 11.63 -26.53
CA GLU A 345 21.51 11.51 -27.38
C GLU A 345 21.27 11.73 -28.88
N LEU A 346 20.04 11.58 -29.41
CA LEU A 346 19.71 11.78 -30.84
C LEU A 346 19.36 13.24 -31.19
N THR A 347 20.16 14.19 -30.70
CA THR A 347 19.89 15.64 -30.80
C THR A 347 20.10 16.27 -32.19
N ALA A 348 20.84 15.61 -33.08
CA ALA A 348 21.21 16.17 -34.39
C ALA A 348 20.02 16.33 -35.36
N ALA A 349 18.95 15.54 -35.16
CA ALA A 349 17.74 15.57 -36.01
C ALA A 349 16.62 16.47 -35.43
N LEU A 350 16.84 17.09 -34.27
CA LEU A 350 15.85 17.91 -33.59
C LEU A 350 15.72 19.29 -34.26
N SER A 351 14.49 19.77 -34.39
CA SER A 351 14.24 21.12 -34.91
C SER A 351 14.86 22.23 -34.04
N GLN A 352 14.90 23.47 -34.52
CA GLN A 352 15.36 24.58 -33.68
C GLN A 352 14.29 24.91 -32.62
N VAL A 353 14.67 25.04 -31.35
CA VAL A 353 13.71 25.31 -30.24
C VAL A 353 12.90 26.58 -30.49
N ASN A 354 13.54 27.62 -31.04
CA ASN A 354 12.86 28.87 -31.41
C ASN A 354 11.77 28.64 -32.47
N ARG A 355 11.97 27.68 -33.37
CA ARG A 355 10.98 27.29 -34.40
C ARG A 355 9.80 26.55 -33.77
N VAL A 356 10.04 25.71 -32.75
CA VAL A 356 8.98 25.06 -31.96
C VAL A 356 8.17 26.11 -31.20
N MET A 357 8.81 27.05 -30.52
CA MET A 357 8.12 28.13 -29.80
C MET A 357 7.28 29.02 -30.73
N ALA A 358 7.83 29.40 -31.90
CA ALA A 358 7.08 30.16 -32.90
C ALA A 358 5.84 29.40 -33.43
N THR A 359 5.91 28.07 -33.46
CA THR A 359 4.79 27.20 -33.84
C THR A 359 3.71 27.18 -32.75
N VAL A 360 4.10 27.05 -31.48
CA VAL A 360 3.19 27.17 -30.33
C VAL A 360 2.47 28.51 -30.34
N ASP A 361 3.19 29.61 -30.57
CA ASP A 361 2.62 30.97 -30.56
C ASP A 361 1.61 31.21 -31.69
N GLU A 362 1.86 30.62 -32.86
CA GLU A 362 0.88 30.67 -33.96
C GLU A 362 -0.36 29.84 -33.64
N LEU A 363 -0.19 28.61 -33.18
CA LEU A 363 -1.31 27.73 -32.83
C LEU A 363 -2.17 28.34 -31.71
N SER A 364 -1.55 28.82 -30.64
CA SER A 364 -2.23 29.48 -29.52
C SER A 364 -3.13 30.62 -29.99
N ARG A 365 -2.62 31.50 -30.87
CA ARG A 365 -3.41 32.63 -31.41
C ARG A 365 -4.51 32.18 -32.37
N LYS A 366 -4.19 31.28 -33.31
CA LYS A 366 -5.10 30.85 -34.37
C LYS A 366 -6.24 29.99 -33.84
N VAL A 367 -5.95 29.04 -32.96
CA VAL A 367 -6.95 28.18 -32.33
C VAL A 367 -7.89 29.02 -31.45
N ARG A 368 -7.38 29.89 -30.57
CA ARG A 368 -8.23 30.76 -29.75
C ARG A 368 -9.12 31.67 -30.60
N LYS A 369 -8.59 32.24 -31.69
CA LYS A 369 -9.37 33.07 -32.62
C LYS A 369 -10.48 32.26 -33.30
N ALA A 370 -10.16 31.08 -33.82
CA ALA A 370 -11.12 30.24 -34.52
C ALA A 370 -12.25 29.74 -33.60
N LEU A 371 -11.94 29.43 -32.34
CA LEU A 371 -12.92 28.98 -31.37
C LEU A 371 -13.82 30.10 -30.85
N ARG A 372 -13.30 31.33 -30.73
CA ARG A 372 -14.10 32.53 -30.42
C ARG A 372 -15.06 32.93 -31.55
N ALA A 373 -14.71 32.64 -32.80
CA ALA A 373 -15.56 32.93 -33.95
C ALA A 373 -16.61 31.84 -34.24
N SER A 374 -16.51 30.70 -33.54
CA SER A 374 -17.44 29.56 -33.66
C SER A 374 -18.38 29.42 -32.45
N SER A 375 -18.28 30.32 -31.46
CA SER A 375 -19.24 30.49 -30.34
C SER A 375 -20.13 31.68 -30.66
#